data_AF-A0A8J9WVM6-F1
#
_entry.id   AF-A0A8J9WVM6-F1
#
_cell.length_a   1.000
_cell.length_b   1.000
_cell.length_c   1.000
_cell.angle_alpha   90.00
_cell.angle_beta   90.00
_cell.angle_gamma   90.00
#
_symmetry.space_group_name_H-M   'P 1'
#
loop_
_entity.id
_entity.type
_entity.pdbx_description
1 polymer ?
#
loop_
_entity_poly.entity_id
_entity_poly.type
_entity_poly.pdbx_seq_one_letter_code
_entity_poly.pdbx_strand_id
1 'polypeptide(L)' 'MLVLIMVYSNGKIDKLRILSNSKGLAEIYLWTHKVSSKKYIGSVVDLSKRLESYYVFSSLK' A
#
# COMPACT_ATOMS: atom_id res chain seq x y z
N MET A 1 21.20 -9.51 -5.90
CA MET A 1 20.38 -8.58 -5.09
C MET A 1 19.05 -9.26 -4.82
N LEU A 2 18.74 -9.57 -3.56
CA LEU A 2 17.45 -10.13 -3.17
C LEU A 2 16.44 -8.99 -3.05
N VAL A 3 15.30 -9.10 -3.74
CA VAL A 3 14.19 -8.17 -3.60
C VAL A 3 13.10 -8.89 -2.83
N LEU A 4 12.78 -8.42 -1.63
CA LEU A 4 11.66 -8.93 -0.85
C LEU A 4 10.36 -8.33 -1.41
N ILE A 5 9.40 -9.18 -1.76
CA ILE A 5 8.09 -8.77 -2.25
C ILE A 5 7.02 -9.31 -1.32
N MET A 6 6.25 -8.42 -0.70
CA MET A 6 5.07 -8.77 0.08
C MET A 6 3.81 -8.59 -0.79
N VAL A 7 3.04 -9.66 -0.96
CA VAL A 7 1.79 -9.64 -1.73
C VAL A 7 0.61 -9.85 -0.79
N TYR A 8 -0.41 -9.01 -0.92
CA TYR A 8 -1.62 -9.06 -0.12
C TYR A 8 -2.81 -9.33 -1.02
N SER A 9 -3.67 -10.27 -0.61
CA SER A 9 -4.82 -10.68 -1.41
C SER A 9 -5.91 -9.61 -1.39
N ASN A 10 -6.09 -8.85 -0.30
CA ASN A 10 -7.12 -7.83 -0.24
C ASN A 10 -6.67 -6.64 0.62
N GLY A 11 -6.40 -5.49 -0.01
CA GLY A 11 -5.95 -4.29 0.69
C GLY A 11 -6.91 -3.78 1.77
N LYS A 12 -8.22 -4.03 1.68
CA LYS A 12 -9.19 -3.62 2.71
C LYS A 12 -9.17 -4.55 3.93
N ILE A 13 -9.12 -5.87 3.71
CA ILE A 13 -9.11 -6.87 4.79
C ILE A 13 -7.74 -6.90 5.47
N ASP A 14 -6.67 -6.88 4.68
CA ASP A 14 -5.29 -6.97 5.15
C ASP A 14 -4.74 -5.63 5.68
N LYS A 15 -5.57 -4.58 5.77
CA LYS A 15 -5.17 -3.21 6.11
C LYS A 15 -4.21 -3.13 7.28
N LEU A 16 -4.57 -3.72 8.42
CA LEU A 16 -3.76 -3.63 9.65
C LEU A 16 -2.38 -4.29 9.47
N ARG A 17 -2.35 -5.44 8.79
CA ARG A 17 -1.10 -6.16 8.50
C ARG A 17 -0.22 -5.37 7.54
N ILE A 18 -0.81 -4.78 6.50
CA ILE A 18 -0.10 -3.94 5.53
C ILE A 18 0.53 -2.73 6.25
N LEU A 19 -0.23 -2.02 7.08
CA LEU A 19 0.26 -0.84 7.80
C LEU A 19 1.35 -1.22 8.81
N SER A 20 1.19 -2.34 9.52
CA SER A 20 2.18 -2.83 10.48
C SER A 20 3.51 -3.19 9.79
N ASN A 21 3.43 -3.92 8.67
CA ASN A 21 4.62 -4.39 7.95
C ASN A 21 5.39 -3.27 7.24
N SER A 22 4.73 -2.16 6.91
CA SER A 22 5.30 -1.04 6.13
C SER A 22 5.66 0.19 6.98
N LYS A 23 5.54 0.09 8.31
CA LYS A 23 5.69 1.22 9.23
C LYS A 23 7.12 1.74 9.24
N GLY A 24 7.30 3.00 8.82
CA GLY A 24 8.61 3.66 8.80
C GLY A 24 9.56 3.16 7.70
N LEU A 25 9.05 2.39 6.73
CA LEU A 25 9.85 1.83 5.64
C LEU A 25 9.69 2.66 4.36
N ALA A 26 10.83 2.94 3.72
CA ALA A 26 10.89 3.52 2.39
C ALA A 26 10.76 2.40 1.34
N GLU A 27 9.70 2.42 0.54
CA GLU A 27 9.33 1.32 -0.33
C GLU A 27 8.72 1.78 -1.65
N ILE A 28 8.71 0.87 -2.64
CA ILE A 28 7.91 0.97 -3.85
C ILE A 28 6.71 0.03 -3.67
N TYR A 29 5.51 0.52 -3.97
CA TYR A 29 4.27 -0.25 -3.86
C TYR A 29 3.50 -0.28 -5.19
N LEU A 30 2.76 -1.37 -5.39
CA LEU A 30 1.85 -1.58 -6.52
C LEU A 30 0.44 -1.79 -6.00
N TRP A 31 -0.49 -0.94 -6.41
CA TRP A 31 -1.91 -1.16 -6.20
C TRP A 31 -2.55 -1.73 -7.47
N THR A 32 -3.29 -2.83 -7.34
CA THR A 32 -4.06 -3.41 -8.45
C THR A 32 -5.55 -3.27 -8.18
N HIS A 33 -6.24 -2.53 -9.06
CA HIS A 33 -7.70 -2.48 -9.03
C HIS A 33 -8.28 -3.74 -9.67
N LYS A 34 -8.68 -4.71 -8.83
CA LYS A 34 -9.06 -6.07 -9.23
C LYS A 34 -10.13 -6.17 -10.32
N VAL A 35 -11.10 -5.25 -10.35
CA VAL A 35 -12.19 -5.28 -11.34
C VAL A 35 -11.72 -4.87 -12.73
N SER A 36 -10.87 -3.84 -12.81
CA SER A 36 -10.41 -3.29 -14.10
C SER A 36 -9.03 -3.77 -14.54
N SER A 37 -8.31 -4.50 -13.69
CA SER A 37 -6.90 -4.84 -13.84
C SER A 37 -5.92 -3.66 -13.98
N LYS A 38 -6.40 -2.42 -13.85
CA LYS A 38 -5.55 -1.21 -13.80
C LYS A 38 -4.61 -1.27 -12.60
N LYS A 39 -3.39 -0.77 -12.82
CA LYS A 39 -2.30 -0.78 -11.84
C LYS A 39 -1.84 0.64 -11.58
N TYR A 40 -1.47 0.92 -10.35
CA TYR A 40 -0.82 2.16 -9.93
C TYR A 40 0.46 1.79 -9.18
N ILE A 41 1.58 2.43 -9.52
CA ILE A 41 2.87 2.24 -8.88
C ILE A 41 3.27 3.55 -8.23
N GLY A 42 3.74 3.50 -6.99
CA GLY A 42 4.27 4.65 -6.28
C GLY A 42 5.47 4.29 -5.43
N SER A 43 6.28 5.29 -5.12
CA SER A 43 7.38 5.21 -4.15
C SER A 43 7.15 6.21 -3.03
N VAL A 44 7.61 5.89 -1.82
CA VAL A 44 7.47 6.78 -0.67
C VAL A 44 8.51 6.45 0.40
N VAL A 45 8.83 7.45 1.22
CA VAL A 45 9.78 7.31 2.35
C VAL A 45 9.19 6.59 3.56
N ASP A 46 7.87 6.61 3.72
CA ASP A 46 7.12 5.89 4.76
C ASP A 46 5.80 5.38 4.16
N LEU A 47 5.78 4.11 3.78
CA LEU A 47 4.64 3.52 3.09
C LEU A 47 3.39 3.43 3.99
N SER A 48 3.56 3.24 5.30
CA SER A 48 2.42 3.17 6.21
C SER A 48 1.60 4.47 6.21
N LYS A 49 2.25 5.64 6.27
CA LYS A 49 1.57 6.95 6.23
C LYS A 49 0.83 7.18 4.91
N ARG A 50 1.46 6.80 3.79
CA ARG A 50 0.83 6.94 2.46
C ARG A 50 -0.41 6.05 2.36
N LEU A 51 -0.31 4.79 2.76
CA LEU A 51 -1.45 3.87 2.70
C LEU A 51 -2.55 4.22 3.70
N GLU A 52 -2.20 4.70 4.88
CA GLU A 52 -3.16 5.21 5.86
C GLU A 52 -4.04 6.31 5.27
N SER A 53 -3.45 7.25 4.52
CA SER A 53 -4.21 8.32 3.85
C SER A 53 -5.27 7.84 2.86
N TYR A 54 -5.11 6.66 2.26
CA TYR A 54 -6.11 6.06 1.37
C TYR A 54 -7.23 5.34 2.13
N TYR A 55 -6.98 4.89 3.36
CA TYR A 55 -7.98 4.24 4.19
C TYR A 55 -8.84 5.22 5.00
N VAL A 56 -8.33 6.42 5.25
CA VAL A 56 -9.07 7.47 5.93
C VAL A 56 -9.85 8.27 4.87
N PHE A 57 -11.18 8.21 4.95
CA PHE A 57 -12.12 8.78 3.97
C PHE A 57 -12.05 10.32 3.83
N SER A 58 -11.24 11.01 4.64
CA SER A 58 -11.19 12.47 4.73
C SER A 58 -10.06 13.16 3.95
N SER A 59 -9.24 12.43 3.19
CA SER A 59 -8.06 12.99 2.52
C SER A 59 -8.31 13.57 1.11
N LEU A 60 -9.53 13.41 0.58
CA LEU A 60 -9.96 14.09 -0.64
C LEU A 60 -10.58 15.45 -0.25
N LYS A 61 -9.77 16.51 -0.30
CA LYS A 61 -10.28 17.88 -0.41
C LYS A 61 -10.76 18.13 -1.84
#